data_AF-A0A7Y4YWH5-F1
#
_entry.id   AF-A0A7Y4YWH5-F1
#
_cell.length_a   1.000
_cell.length_b   1.000
_cell.length_c   1.000
_cell.angle_alpha   90.00
_cell.angle_beta   90.00
_cell.angle_gamma   90.00
#
_symmetry.space_group_name_H-M   'P 1'
#
loop_
_entity.id
_entity.type
_entity.pdbx_description
1 polymer ?
#
loop_
_entity_poly.entity_id
_entity_poly.type
_entity_poly.pdbx_seq_one_letter_code
_entity_poly.pdbx_strand_id
1 'polypeptide(L)'
;MDQKIGCSALGIALGGAALLGLLVGWPQYRVYQQRLAGEAALAEAQSSRQVAILEARAKKESAISLAEAEVIRAEGAAKANSILQNSLGGPEGYLRYLQIQALEGSKAQLIYVPTEAGLPVTEARRLGQ
;
A
#
# COMPACT_ATOMS: atom_id res chain seq x y z
N MET A 1 48.98 56.40 45.73
CA MET A 1 48.86 55.89 44.34
C MET A 1 48.09 54.56 44.33
N ASP A 2 47.15 54.38 45.27
CA ASP A 2 46.68 53.04 45.68
C ASP A 2 45.28 52.70 45.16
N GLN A 3 44.49 53.71 44.76
CA GLN A 3 43.12 53.53 44.27
C GLN A 3 43.06 52.83 42.89
N LYS A 4 44.09 52.98 42.06
CA LYS A 4 44.16 52.33 40.73
C LYS A 4 44.50 50.82 40.84
N ILE A 5 45.30 50.45 41.83
CA ILE A 5 45.72 49.05 42.05
C ILE A 5 44.54 48.21 42.55
N GLY A 6 43.73 48.75 43.49
CA GLY A 6 42.55 48.05 44.00
C GLY A 6 41.46 47.77 42.95
N CYS A 7 41.23 48.70 42.02
CA CYS A 7 40.23 48.52 40.96
C CYS A 7 40.67 47.49 39.91
N SER A 8 41.98 47.45 39.58
CA SER A 8 42.54 46.43 38.68
C SER A 8 42.52 45.02 39.28
N ALA A 9 42.74 44.88 40.58
CA ALA A 9 42.70 43.59 41.27
C ALA A 9 41.28 43.00 41.34
N LEU A 10 40.26 43.84 41.57
CA LEU A 10 38.86 43.43 41.56
C LEU A 10 38.38 42.94 40.19
N GLY A 11 38.81 43.60 39.11
CA GLY A 11 38.50 43.17 37.74
C GLY A 11 39.10 41.80 37.40
N ILE A 12 40.34 41.55 37.83
CA ILE A 12 40.99 40.24 37.63
C ILE A 12 40.30 39.15 38.45
N ALA A 13 39.90 39.43 39.69
CA ALA A 13 39.18 38.47 40.53
C ALA A 13 37.80 38.10 39.95
N LEU A 14 37.03 39.09 39.47
CA LEU A 14 35.74 38.86 38.82
C LEU A 14 35.88 38.12 37.49
N GLY A 15 36.87 38.51 36.67
CA GLY A 15 37.16 37.82 35.40
C GLY A 15 37.60 36.37 35.62
N GLY A 16 38.43 36.12 36.64
CA GLY A 16 38.86 34.77 37.04
C GLY A 16 37.71 33.91 37.54
N ALA A 17 36.81 34.47 38.36
CA ALA A 17 35.62 33.77 38.84
C ALA A 17 34.65 33.42 37.69
N ALA A 18 34.45 34.33 36.73
CA ALA A 18 33.63 34.09 35.55
C ALA A 18 34.24 32.99 34.66
N LEU A 19 35.55 33.01 34.43
CA LEU A 19 36.27 31.99 33.68
C LEU A 19 36.19 30.61 34.34
N LEU A 20 36.33 30.54 35.67
CA LEU A 20 36.18 29.29 36.43
C LEU A 20 34.75 28.75 36.36
N GLY A 21 33.73 29.61 36.51
CA GLY A 21 32.34 29.21 36.34
C GLY A 21 32.03 28.67 34.94
N LEU A 22 32.61 29.29 33.91
CA LEU A 22 32.46 28.85 32.52
C LEU A 22 33.21 27.52 32.28
N LEU A 23 34.44 27.38 32.77
CA LEU A 23 35.23 26.16 32.63
C LEU A 23 34.61 24.95 33.34
N VAL A 24 33.93 25.16 34.48
CA VAL A 24 33.26 24.08 35.21
C VAL A 24 31.85 23.81 34.67
N GLY A 25 31.10 24.85 34.30
CA GLY A 25 29.73 24.72 33.80
C GLY A 25 29.61 24.21 32.36
N TRP A 26 30.56 24.57 31.49
CA TRP A 26 30.57 24.16 30.08
C TRP A 26 30.58 22.65 29.84
N PRO A 27 31.45 21.83 30.48
CA PRO A 27 31.43 20.38 30.28
C PRO A 27 30.13 19.74 30.78
N GLN A 28 29.55 20.25 31.88
CA GLN A 28 28.27 19.75 32.40
C GLN A 28 27.10 20.08 31.46
N TYR A 29 27.06 21.31 30.93
CA TYR A 29 26.06 21.72 29.95
C TYR A 29 26.13 20.86 28.68
N ARG A 30 27.34 20.57 28.19
CA ARG A 30 27.54 19.73 27.01
C ARG A 30 27.00 18.31 27.22
N VAL A 31 27.21 17.70 28.39
CA VAL A 31 26.66 16.37 28.71
C VAL A 31 25.13 16.41 28.81
N TYR A 32 24.57 17.45 29.43
CA TYR A 32 23.12 17.63 29.50
C TYR A 32 22.49 17.76 28.11
N GLN A 33 23.06 18.58 27.23
CA GLN A 33 22.60 18.68 25.84
C GLN A 33 22.70 17.34 25.09
N GLN A 34 23.77 16.58 25.27
CA GLN A 34 23.92 15.26 24.65
C GLN A 34 22.86 14.27 25.15
N ARG A 35 22.50 14.30 26.43
CA ARG A 35 21.43 13.47 26.99
C ARG A 35 20.08 13.83 26.39
N LEU A 36 19.73 15.11 26.36
CA LEU A 36 18.48 15.59 25.74
C LEU A 36 18.40 15.20 24.25
N ALA A 37 19.51 15.33 23.52
CA ALA A 37 19.56 14.92 22.12
C ALA A 37 19.36 13.40 21.96
N GLY A 38 19.96 12.59 22.84
CA GLY A 38 19.76 11.14 22.84
C GLY A 38 18.33 10.73 23.17
N GLU A 39 17.73 11.35 24.19
CA GLU A 39 16.33 11.13 24.57
C GLU A 39 15.37 11.52 23.44
N ALA A 40 15.58 12.67 22.80
CA ALA A 40 14.79 13.10 21.65
C ALA A 40 14.90 12.11 20.48
N ALA A 41 16.12 11.66 20.14
CA ALA A 41 16.33 10.69 19.07
C ALA A 41 15.68 9.33 19.37
N LEU A 42 15.72 8.87 20.64
CA LEU A 42 15.04 7.65 21.05
C LEU A 42 13.52 7.77 20.96
N ALA A 43 12.96 8.90 21.41
CA ALA A 43 11.53 9.17 21.33
C ALA A 43 11.06 9.21 19.86
N GLU A 44 11.81 9.88 18.98
CA GLU A 44 11.54 9.91 17.55
C GLU A 44 11.62 8.53 16.89
N ALA A 45 12.62 7.72 17.25
CA ALA A 45 12.74 6.36 16.74
C ALA A 45 11.59 5.46 17.22
N GLN A 46 11.12 5.63 18.45
CA GLN A 46 9.98 4.89 19.00
C GLN A 46 8.67 5.29 18.31
N SER A 47 8.39 6.59 18.17
CA SER A 47 7.21 7.07 17.47
C SER A 47 7.19 6.63 16.01
N SER A 48 8.32 6.74 15.31
CA SER A 48 8.47 6.29 13.93
C SER A 48 8.18 4.80 13.77
N ARG A 49 8.68 3.95 14.70
CA ARG A 49 8.32 2.51 14.69
C ARG A 49 6.84 2.28 14.93
N GLN A 50 6.23 3.02 15.86
CA GLN A 50 4.81 2.87 16.16
C GLN A 50 3.95 3.25 14.95
N VAL A 51 4.29 4.34 14.25
CA VAL A 51 3.66 4.73 12.99
C VAL A 51 3.80 3.63 11.95
N ALA A 52 5.01 3.09 11.74
CA ALA A 52 5.22 2.01 10.78
C ALA A 52 4.41 0.74 11.11
N ILE A 53 4.26 0.40 12.39
CA ILE A 53 3.43 -0.74 12.83
C ILE A 53 1.95 -0.48 12.55
N LEU A 54 1.46 0.73 12.87
CA LEU A 54 0.07 1.11 12.62
C LEU A 54 -0.23 1.13 11.12
N GLU A 55 0.67 1.65 10.30
CA GLU A 55 0.55 1.61 8.85
C GLU A 55 0.54 0.17 8.31
N ALA A 56 1.44 -0.69 8.80
CA ALA A 56 1.46 -2.10 8.40
C ALA A 56 0.16 -2.81 8.79
N ARG A 57 -0.39 -2.52 9.98
CA ARG A 57 -1.67 -3.06 10.44
C ARG A 57 -2.82 -2.58 9.56
N ALA A 58 -2.87 -1.28 9.27
CA ALA A 58 -3.90 -0.69 8.40
C ALA A 58 -3.85 -1.29 6.98
N LYS A 59 -2.65 -1.49 6.42
CA LYS A 59 -2.48 -2.17 5.12
C LYS A 59 -2.98 -3.62 5.15
N LYS A 60 -2.67 -4.36 6.23
CA LYS A 60 -3.17 -5.73 6.40
C LYS A 60 -4.69 -5.77 6.47
N GLU A 61 -5.30 -4.90 7.26
CA GLU A 61 -6.75 -4.82 7.40
C GLU A 61 -7.44 -4.45 6.09
N SER A 62 -6.89 -3.45 5.38
CA SER A 62 -7.36 -3.08 4.04
C SER A 62 -7.28 -4.26 3.06
N ALA A 63 -6.18 -5.01 3.06
CA ALA A 63 -6.04 -6.18 2.19
C ALA A 63 -7.05 -7.28 2.52
N ILE A 64 -7.36 -7.51 3.80
CA ILE A 64 -8.39 -8.47 4.23
C ILE A 64 -9.76 -8.02 3.73
N SER A 65 -10.15 -6.77 3.96
CA SER A 65 -11.44 -6.25 3.51
C SER A 65 -11.59 -6.29 1.98
N LEU A 66 -10.51 -6.02 1.23
CA LEU A 66 -10.50 -6.16 -0.22
C LEU A 66 -10.66 -7.62 -0.66
N ALA A 67 -9.99 -8.55 0.01
CA ALA A 67 -10.14 -9.98 -0.28
C ALA A 67 -11.57 -10.48 0.01
N GLU A 68 -12.17 -10.05 1.12
CA GLU A 68 -13.57 -10.37 1.45
C GLU A 68 -14.55 -9.79 0.41
N ALA A 69 -14.35 -8.54 0.01
CA ALA A 69 -15.16 -7.91 -1.03
C ALA A 69 -15.08 -8.69 -2.36
N GLU A 70 -13.89 -9.17 -2.72
CA GLU A 70 -13.66 -9.97 -3.92
C GLU A 70 -14.35 -11.34 -3.85
N VAL A 71 -14.37 -11.98 -2.67
CA VAL A 71 -15.13 -13.22 -2.44
C VAL A 71 -16.63 -12.99 -2.65
N ILE A 72 -17.20 -11.95 -2.02
CA ILE A 72 -18.63 -11.61 -2.17
C ILE A 72 -18.96 -11.31 -3.64
N ARG A 73 -18.07 -10.60 -4.34
CA ARG A 73 -18.23 -10.31 -5.77
C ARG A 73 -18.22 -11.59 -6.60
N ALA A 74 -17.29 -12.51 -6.35
CA ALA A 74 -17.19 -13.79 -7.03
C ALA A 74 -18.42 -14.69 -6.75
N GLU A 75 -18.89 -14.74 -5.51
CA GLU A 75 -20.11 -15.46 -5.13
C GLU A 75 -21.34 -14.88 -5.83
N GLY A 76 -21.47 -13.55 -5.87
CA GLY A 76 -22.54 -12.86 -6.59
C GLY A 76 -22.53 -13.18 -8.09
N ALA A 77 -21.35 -13.16 -8.71
CA ALA A 77 -21.18 -13.53 -10.12
C ALA A 77 -21.51 -15.00 -10.37
N ALA A 78 -21.06 -15.92 -9.51
CA ALA A 78 -21.38 -17.34 -9.61
C ALA A 78 -22.89 -17.60 -9.48
N LYS A 79 -23.56 -16.93 -8.54
CA LYS A 79 -25.02 -17.02 -8.36
C LYS A 79 -25.76 -16.47 -9.58
N ALA A 80 -25.33 -15.32 -10.11
CA ALA A 80 -25.92 -14.75 -11.32
C ALA A 80 -25.76 -15.69 -12.53
N ASN A 81 -24.57 -16.27 -12.71
CA ASN A 81 -24.30 -17.25 -13.77
C ASN A 81 -25.16 -18.52 -13.62
N SER A 82 -25.30 -19.03 -12.39
CA SER A 82 -26.16 -20.18 -12.10
C SER A 82 -27.64 -19.90 -12.44
N ILE A 83 -28.15 -18.74 -12.05
CA ILE A 83 -29.53 -18.31 -12.39
C ILE A 83 -29.70 -18.26 -13.90
N LEU A 84 -28.80 -17.59 -14.61
CA LEU A 84 -28.87 -17.42 -16.05
C LEU A 84 -28.78 -18.77 -16.78
N GLN A 85 -27.89 -19.65 -16.33
CA GLN A 85 -27.77 -21.01 -16.86
C GLN A 85 -29.07 -21.81 -16.70
N ASN A 86 -29.70 -21.75 -15.53
CA ASN A 86 -30.97 -22.44 -15.29
C ASN A 86 -32.10 -21.84 -16.14
N SER A 87 -32.14 -20.51 -16.30
CA SER A 87 -33.14 -19.82 -17.11
C SER A 87 -33.00 -20.09 -18.62
N LEU A 88 -31.79 -20.38 -19.09
CA LEU A 88 -31.50 -20.65 -20.52
C LEU A 88 -31.59 -22.14 -20.89
N GLY A 89 -32.13 -22.99 -20.01
CA GLY A 89 -32.30 -24.42 -20.29
C GLY A 89 -31.04 -25.26 -20.08
N GLY A 90 -30.08 -24.77 -19.28
CA GLY A 90 -28.90 -25.51 -18.87
C GLY A 90 -27.59 -25.00 -19.48
N PRO A 91 -26.49 -25.78 -19.34
CA PRO A 91 -25.15 -25.37 -19.77
C PRO A 91 -25.06 -24.96 -21.24
N GLU A 92 -25.70 -25.72 -22.14
CA GLU A 92 -25.65 -25.48 -23.59
C GLU A 92 -26.30 -24.15 -24.00
N GLY A 93 -27.46 -23.83 -23.41
CA GLY A 93 -28.13 -22.55 -23.67
C GLY A 93 -27.33 -21.36 -23.17
N TYR A 94 -26.64 -21.52 -22.03
CA TYR A 94 -25.75 -20.50 -21.49
C TYR A 94 -24.51 -20.26 -22.35
N LEU A 95 -23.85 -21.31 -22.82
CA LEU A 95 -22.69 -21.18 -23.73
C LEU A 95 -23.09 -20.49 -25.04
N ARG A 96 -24.26 -20.84 -25.60
CA ARG A 96 -24.79 -20.17 -26.80
C ARG A 96 -25.09 -18.69 -26.53
N TYR A 97 -25.66 -18.35 -25.37
CA TYR A 97 -25.87 -16.95 -24.97
C TYR A 97 -24.55 -16.18 -24.89
N LEU A 98 -23.54 -16.73 -24.21
CA LEU A 98 -22.22 -16.10 -24.11
C LEU A 98 -21.57 -15.91 -25.49
N GLN A 99 -21.71 -16.89 -26.38
CA GLN A 99 -21.23 -16.79 -27.76
C GLN A 99 -21.91 -15.64 -28.50
N ILE A 100 -23.24 -15.53 -28.44
CA ILE A 100 -24.00 -14.46 -29.10
C ILE A 100 -23.57 -13.09 -28.56
N GLN A 101 -23.44 -12.95 -27.24
CA GLN A 101 -23.03 -11.71 -26.59
C GLN A 101 -21.59 -11.31 -26.97
N ALA A 102 -20.67 -12.27 -27.06
CA ALA A 102 -19.31 -12.03 -27.53
C ALA A 102 -19.28 -11.58 -29.00
N LEU A 103 -20.14 -12.13 -29.86
CA LEU A 103 -20.27 -11.72 -31.26
C LEU A 103 -20.84 -10.31 -31.41
N GLU A 104 -21.85 -9.96 -30.60
CA GLU A 104 -22.43 -8.62 -30.55
C GLU A 104 -21.38 -7.56 -30.17
N GLY A 105 -20.56 -7.85 -29.14
CA GLY A 105 -19.52 -6.94 -28.67
C GLY A 105 -18.30 -6.82 -29.60
N SER A 106 -18.01 -7.84 -30.41
CA SER A 106 -16.79 -7.89 -31.23
C SER A 106 -16.95 -7.36 -32.67
N LYS A 107 -18.16 -6.97 -33.11
CA LYS A 107 -18.47 -6.66 -34.53
C LYS A 107 -17.90 -7.72 -35.50
N ALA A 108 -17.72 -8.96 -35.05
CA ALA A 108 -17.08 -10.00 -35.84
C ALA A 108 -18.02 -10.43 -36.97
N GLN A 109 -17.52 -10.49 -38.20
CA GLN A 109 -18.27 -11.00 -39.35
C GLN A 109 -18.61 -12.47 -39.12
N LEU A 110 -19.90 -12.78 -39.06
CA LEU A 110 -20.39 -14.16 -38.98
C LEU A 110 -20.07 -14.87 -40.31
N ILE A 111 -18.98 -15.65 -40.34
CA ILE A 111 -18.67 -16.53 -41.48
C ILE A 111 -19.57 -17.77 -41.35
N TYR A 112 -20.62 -17.83 -42.16
CA TYR A 112 -21.51 -18.99 -42.21
C TYR A 112 -20.80 -20.15 -42.91
N VAL A 113 -20.43 -21.17 -42.13
CA VAL A 113 -20.02 -22.47 -42.66
C VAL A 113 -21.20 -23.42 -42.45
N PRO A 114 -21.81 -23.98 -43.50
CA PRO A 114 -22.90 -24.92 -43.33
C PRO A 114 -22.39 -26.13 -42.51
N THR A 115 -23.11 -26.46 -41.44
CA THR A 115 -22.80 -27.58 -40.54
C THR A 115 -24.07 -28.39 -40.25
N GLU A 116 -23.97 -29.71 -40.23
CA GLU A 116 -24.98 -30.57 -39.60
C GLU A 116 -24.39 -31.07 -38.27
N ALA A 117 -24.97 -30.65 -37.14
CA ALA A 117 -24.47 -30.93 -35.79
C ALA A 117 -23.11 -30.30 -35.39
N GLY A 118 -22.78 -29.10 -35.90
CA GLY A 118 -21.62 -28.33 -35.45
C GLY A 118 -20.27 -28.74 -36.07
N LEU A 119 -20.27 -29.69 -37.01
CA LEU A 119 -19.14 -30.02 -37.86
C LEU A 119 -19.36 -29.48 -39.28
N PRO A 120 -18.35 -28.88 -39.94
CA PRO A 120 -18.46 -28.44 -41.34
C PRO A 120 -18.98 -29.56 -42.24
N VAL A 121 -19.97 -29.25 -43.09
CA VAL A 121 -20.49 -30.20 -44.08
C VAL A 121 -19.33 -30.68 -44.93
N THR A 122 -18.97 -31.94 -44.77
CA THR A 122 -17.89 -32.56 -45.52
C THR A 122 -18.39 -32.89 -46.92
N GLU A 123 -17.66 -32.44 -47.95
CA GLU A 123 -17.95 -32.75 -49.35
C GLU A 123 -17.72 -34.25 -49.70
N ALA A 124 -17.39 -35.09 -48.72
CA ALA A 124 -17.13 -36.52 -48.87
C ALA A 124 -18.29 -37.27 -49.58
N ARG A 125 -19.53 -36.78 -49.45
CA ARG A 125 -20.70 -37.36 -50.12
C ARG A 125 -20.81 -37.02 -51.61
N ARG A 126 -20.03 -36.06 -52.12
CA ARG A 126 -20.01 -35.67 -53.55
C ARG A 126 -19.19 -36.64 -54.40
N LEU A 127 -18.21 -37.34 -53.82
CA LEU A 127 -17.31 -38.25 -54.55
C LEU A 127 -17.82 -39.70 -54.67
N GLY A 128 -19.06 -39.96 -54.22
CA GLY A 128 -19.67 -41.30 -54.19
C GLY A 128 -20.78 -41.54 -55.21
N GLN A 129 -20.86 -40.74 -56.28
CA GLN A 129 -21.73 -40.96 -57.44
C GLN A 129 -20.91 -41.14 -58.70
#